data_AF-A0A7W1G1R9-F1
#
_entry.id   AF-A0A7W1G1R9-F1
#
_cell.length_a   1.000
_cell.length_b   1.000
_cell.length_c   1.000
_cell.angle_alpha   90.00
_cell.angle_beta   90.00
_cell.angle_gamma   90.00
#
_symmetry.space_group_name_H-M   'P 1'
#
loop_
_entity.id
_entity.type
_entity.pdbx_description
1 polymer ?
#
loop_
_entity_poly.entity_id
_entity_poly.type
_entity_poly.pdbx_seq_one_letter_code
_entity_poly.pdbx_strand_id
1 'polypeptide(L)'
;MPIPANGRMTPPLGPIGTWLASALCSLASSVALPMLSWSTAATVAVGAEAKDGADKFHAACLRFVERRLGKRPVADVPWSSGMTMTFTGYDKAKESLQASSGDSSLDVPLRSIKTRDLANLIKAASGSEDAPDADGYILAAVLLLSDGDQSAASHLVERAKTQAAGVEDSFTQWLGLLDLEMKAPEAKPPPEPKKEPSEAELAKKQAAKGKVNHEGRLLPPLPAFNRTLLFNTPEADAVLASMELFPPDNAWNEDIAKRPVHTDSPKIIAAIGAKLHCTVEYGANYIIIPPKQPKIDVRIEYKGESDPGPYPIPVDLPVEGWPEFWTKNAPTLEQVQRVGEGDRHAVIIDPVSRMLYEFYNTRLTDAGWTAVCAAVYNLDSNKLRPDNWTSADAAGLAMMPGYIRFDELDRGLIDHALRMTVAKTRPEHIYPATHHAGLSKDPFSPAMGQRLRLKPTVDVSKFTKQAKAIAVALQKYGMIVADNGTDWALCATDDKRIDTGAMRELMVLAGDDFEVIVTTGEKEGPRARK
;
A
#
# COMPACT_ATOMS: atom_id res chain seq x y z
N MET A 1 -37.93 -4.42 2.38
CA MET A 1 -38.04 -4.23 3.84
C MET A 1 -36.69 -3.72 4.32
N PRO A 2 -36.60 -2.62 5.10
CA PRO A 2 -35.30 -2.09 5.52
C PRO A 2 -34.66 -2.96 6.61
N ILE A 3 -33.35 -3.15 6.52
CA ILE A 3 -32.51 -3.87 7.50
C ILE A 3 -32.32 -2.98 8.75
N PRO A 4 -32.53 -3.46 9.99
CA PRO A 4 -32.31 -2.68 11.19
C PRO A 4 -30.86 -2.77 11.72
N ALA A 5 -30.37 -1.64 12.21
CA ALA A 5 -29.08 -1.47 12.86
C ALA A 5 -29.12 -1.84 14.37
N ASN A 6 -27.97 -2.32 14.86
CA ASN A 6 -27.50 -2.41 16.25
C ASN A 6 -28.13 -3.44 17.22
N GLY A 7 -27.26 -4.31 17.75
CA GLY A 7 -27.48 -5.06 18.99
C GLY A 7 -26.18 -5.62 19.57
N ARG A 8 -25.50 -4.86 20.43
CA ARG A 8 -24.42 -5.36 21.29
C ARG A 8 -25.00 -6.28 22.38
N MET A 9 -24.57 -7.54 22.43
CA MET A 9 -24.76 -8.43 23.58
C MET A 9 -23.40 -8.89 24.09
N THR A 10 -23.12 -8.63 25.36
CA THR A 10 -22.04 -9.25 26.14
C THR A 10 -22.55 -10.52 26.84
N PRO A 11 -21.70 -11.55 26.97
CA PRO A 11 -21.71 -12.36 28.20
C PRO A 11 -20.29 -12.81 28.64
N PRO A 12 -20.14 -13.46 29.82
CA PRO A 12 -19.02 -13.26 30.74
C PRO A 12 -17.86 -14.26 30.56
N LEU A 13 -16.67 -13.87 31.03
CA LEU A 13 -15.49 -14.73 31.15
C LEU A 13 -15.42 -15.34 32.56
N GLY A 14 -15.33 -16.67 32.61
CA GLY A 14 -14.86 -17.44 33.77
C GLY A 14 -13.63 -18.28 33.39
N PRO A 15 -12.72 -18.61 34.33
CA PRO A 15 -11.32 -18.89 34.02
C PRO A 15 -10.98 -20.38 34.13
N ILE A 16 -10.35 -20.94 33.09
CA ILE A 16 -9.63 -22.23 33.10
C ILE A 16 -8.59 -22.10 31.98
N GLY A 17 -7.31 -22.41 32.08
CA GLY A 17 -6.48 -23.08 33.07
C GLY A 17 -5.17 -23.36 32.34
N THR A 18 -4.06 -22.94 32.92
CA THR A 18 -2.68 -23.24 32.51
C THR A 18 -2.48 -24.73 32.24
N TRP A 19 -1.68 -25.11 31.23
CA TRP A 19 -0.59 -26.10 31.35
C TRP A 19 0.17 -26.31 30.01
N LEU A 20 1.49 -26.40 30.17
CA LEU A 20 2.50 -27.16 29.40
C LEU A 20 3.08 -26.60 28.10
N ALA A 21 4.25 -25.99 28.29
CA ALA A 21 5.40 -26.05 27.40
C ALA A 21 5.88 -27.50 27.17
N SER A 22 6.45 -27.79 25.98
CA SER A 22 7.90 -28.06 25.79
C SER A 22 8.21 -28.84 24.49
N ALA A 23 9.30 -28.41 23.85
CA ALA A 23 10.25 -29.19 23.04
C ALA A 23 9.83 -29.60 21.60
N LEU A 24 10.72 -29.70 20.59
CA LEU A 24 12.02 -29.12 20.22
C LEU A 24 12.31 -29.67 18.80
N CYS A 25 13.05 -28.88 18.02
CA CYS A 25 13.74 -29.11 16.74
C CYS A 25 13.91 -30.53 16.16
N SER A 26 13.78 -30.66 14.83
CA SER A 26 14.91 -30.66 13.86
C SER A 26 14.64 -31.54 12.63
N LEU A 27 14.70 -30.96 11.41
CA LEU A 27 15.74 -31.24 10.39
C LEU A 27 15.38 -30.57 9.06
N ALA A 28 16.27 -29.69 8.62
CA ALA A 28 16.30 -29.05 7.30
C ALA A 28 17.43 -29.64 6.45
N SER A 29 17.30 -29.53 5.13
CA SER A 29 18.33 -29.62 4.08
C SER A 29 17.67 -28.97 2.85
N SER A 30 18.20 -28.02 2.08
CA SER A 30 19.50 -27.37 1.89
C SER A 30 19.18 -26.07 1.09
N VAL A 31 19.79 -24.90 1.27
CA VAL A 31 21.09 -24.42 0.76
C VAL A 31 21.44 -23.19 1.61
N ALA A 32 22.58 -23.20 2.32
CA ALA A 32 23.00 -22.11 3.19
C ALA A 32 24.01 -21.20 2.48
N LEU A 33 23.68 -19.91 2.35
CA LEU A 33 24.67 -18.83 2.33
C LEU A 33 25.16 -18.62 3.78
N PRO A 34 26.41 -18.21 4.03
CA PRO A 34 26.90 -18.06 5.39
C PRO A 34 26.17 -16.90 6.08
N MET A 35 25.32 -17.20 7.06
CA MET A 35 24.86 -16.19 8.01
C MET A 35 26.06 -15.76 8.86
N LEU A 36 26.27 -14.44 9.02
CA LEU A 36 27.17 -13.88 10.01
C LEU A 36 26.73 -14.32 11.41
N SER A 37 27.36 -15.37 11.93
CA SER A 37 27.11 -15.88 13.28
C SER A 37 27.87 -15.01 14.28
N TRP A 38 27.17 -14.45 15.27
CA TRP A 38 27.77 -13.69 16.36
C TRP A 38 28.53 -14.64 17.29
N SER A 39 29.84 -14.76 17.11
CA SER A 39 30.74 -15.47 18.02
C SER A 39 31.04 -14.62 19.25
N THR A 40 31.14 -15.27 20.41
CA THR A 40 31.54 -14.68 21.70
C THR A 40 32.98 -14.13 21.75
N ALA A 41 33.73 -14.18 20.63
CA ALA A 41 35.12 -13.75 20.58
C ALA A 41 35.33 -12.26 20.22
N ALA A 42 34.31 -11.55 19.72
CA ALA A 42 34.46 -10.14 19.30
C ALA A 42 34.62 -9.14 20.47
N THR A 43 34.36 -9.57 21.72
CA THR A 43 34.45 -8.71 22.91
C THR A 43 35.88 -8.46 23.41
N VAL A 44 36.92 -9.06 22.80
CA VAL A 44 38.31 -8.73 23.14
C VAL A 44 38.99 -8.04 21.96
N ALA A 45 38.75 -6.74 21.82
CA ALA A 45 39.78 -5.72 22.08
C ALA A 45 39.45 -4.37 21.43
N VAL A 46 39.03 -3.40 22.25
CA VAL A 46 39.32 -1.99 21.98
C VAL A 46 40.77 -1.77 22.42
N GLY A 47 41.73 -2.22 21.59
CA GLY A 47 43.17 -2.12 21.89
C GLY A 47 44.08 -3.21 21.31
N ALA A 48 43.54 -4.23 20.63
CA ALA A 48 44.32 -5.27 19.96
C ALA A 48 43.70 -5.57 18.59
N GLU A 49 44.54 -5.82 17.58
CA GLU A 49 44.11 -6.06 16.20
C GLU A 49 43.19 -7.29 16.12
N ALA A 50 41.93 -7.09 15.73
CA ALA A 50 40.98 -8.16 15.46
C ALA A 50 41.51 -9.10 14.36
N LYS A 51 41.38 -10.43 14.55
CA LYS A 51 42.01 -11.44 13.68
C LYS A 51 41.16 -11.90 12.49
N ASP A 52 39.86 -11.58 12.44
CA ASP A 52 38.91 -12.00 11.39
C ASP A 52 38.16 -10.79 10.75
N GLY A 53 37.76 -10.91 9.49
CA GLY A 53 37.10 -9.85 8.71
C GLY A 53 35.70 -9.49 9.22
N ALA A 54 34.94 -10.49 9.65
CA ALA A 54 33.62 -10.32 10.26
C ALA A 54 33.70 -9.55 11.59
N ASP A 55 34.66 -9.89 12.45
CA ASP A 55 34.87 -9.20 13.73
C ASP A 55 35.28 -7.73 13.51
N LYS A 56 36.12 -7.45 12.51
CA LYS A 56 36.50 -6.08 12.13
C LYS A 56 35.29 -5.27 11.68
N PHE A 57 34.40 -5.88 10.89
CA PHE A 57 33.21 -5.24 10.38
C PHE A 57 32.16 -4.97 11.46
N HIS A 58 31.90 -5.96 12.33
CA HIS A 58 31.02 -5.78 13.49
C HIS A 58 31.53 -4.68 14.43
N ALA A 59 32.85 -4.65 14.70
CA ALA A 59 33.43 -3.60 15.51
C ALA A 59 33.31 -2.21 14.85
N ALA A 60 33.38 -2.13 13.52
CA ALA A 60 33.14 -0.88 12.80
C ALA A 60 31.68 -0.40 12.91
N CYS A 61 30.72 -1.31 12.78
CA CYS A 61 29.29 -1.04 12.98
C CYS A 61 29.00 -0.51 14.39
N LEU A 62 29.52 -1.17 15.42
CA LEU A 62 29.29 -0.76 16.81
C LEU A 62 29.96 0.59 17.14
N ARG A 63 31.19 0.82 16.67
CA ARG A 63 31.86 2.13 16.81
C ARG A 63 31.07 3.24 16.13
N PHE A 64 30.47 2.97 14.97
CA PHE A 64 29.62 3.93 14.30
C PHE A 64 28.40 4.28 15.15
N VAL A 65 27.64 3.27 15.59
CA VAL A 65 26.44 3.45 16.43
C VAL A 65 26.78 4.20 17.72
N GLU A 66 27.84 3.79 18.43
CA GLU A 66 28.30 4.44 19.65
C GLU A 66 28.61 5.93 19.43
N ARG A 67 29.38 6.27 18.40
CA ARG A 67 29.74 7.66 18.09
C ARG A 67 28.50 8.51 17.78
N ARG A 68 27.49 7.94 17.14
CA ARG A 68 26.26 8.67 16.78
C ARG A 68 25.35 8.85 18.00
N LEU A 69 25.12 7.79 18.77
CA LEU A 69 24.32 7.87 20.00
C LEU A 69 24.96 8.77 21.07
N GLY A 70 26.30 8.82 21.14
CA GLY A 70 27.01 9.76 22.01
C GLY A 70 26.83 11.24 21.63
N LYS A 71 26.35 11.55 20.42
CA LYS A 71 26.02 12.92 19.99
C LYS A 71 24.56 13.26 20.21
N ARG A 72 23.65 12.35 19.85
CA ARG A 72 22.20 12.55 19.94
C ARG A 72 21.42 11.24 19.84
N PRO A 73 20.18 11.19 20.34
CA PRO A 73 19.28 10.07 20.09
C PRO A 73 19.03 9.86 18.59
N VAL A 74 18.84 8.60 18.20
CA VAL A 74 18.43 8.20 16.85
C VAL A 74 16.99 7.72 16.95
N ALA A 75 16.06 8.56 16.51
CA ALA A 75 14.63 8.28 16.51
C ALA A 75 14.18 7.59 15.21
N ASP A 76 12.92 7.15 15.21
CA ASP A 76 12.21 6.64 14.04
C ASP A 76 12.87 5.44 13.35
N VAL A 77 13.55 4.58 14.12
CA VAL A 77 14.24 3.40 13.58
C VAL A 77 13.24 2.24 13.40
N PRO A 78 12.99 1.76 12.17
CA PRO A 78 12.15 0.59 11.96
C PRO A 78 12.82 -0.68 12.48
N TRP A 79 12.09 -1.47 13.29
CA TRP A 79 12.61 -2.67 13.95
C TRP A 79 11.81 -3.93 13.58
N SER A 80 12.47 -5.09 13.54
CA SER A 80 11.88 -6.36 13.06
C SER A 80 10.73 -6.91 13.90
N SER A 81 10.46 -6.31 15.07
CA SER A 81 9.27 -6.53 15.87
C SER A 81 8.04 -5.77 15.37
N GLY A 82 8.15 -4.99 14.29
CA GLY A 82 7.09 -4.09 13.81
C GLY A 82 6.94 -2.81 14.63
N MET A 83 7.90 -2.52 15.51
CA MET A 83 7.92 -1.30 16.32
C MET A 83 8.87 -0.28 15.71
N THR A 84 8.60 1.00 15.99
CA THR A 84 9.54 2.09 15.73
C THR A 84 10.29 2.40 17.02
N MET A 85 11.61 2.40 16.96
CA MET A 85 12.46 2.56 18.13
C MET A 85 13.22 3.89 18.11
N THR A 86 13.40 4.45 19.30
CA THR A 86 14.31 5.57 19.55
C THR A 86 15.47 5.07 20.41
N PHE A 87 16.68 5.15 19.89
CA PHE A 87 17.89 4.75 20.60
C PHE A 87 18.56 5.97 21.21
N THR A 88 18.92 5.89 22.48
CA THR A 88 19.44 7.04 23.26
C THR A 88 20.85 6.83 23.76
N GLY A 89 21.35 5.58 23.80
CA GLY A 89 22.68 5.30 24.33
C GLY A 89 23.14 3.87 24.06
N TYR A 90 24.44 3.64 24.29
CA TYR A 90 25.06 2.32 24.25
C TYR A 90 25.73 2.04 25.60
N ASP A 91 25.23 1.05 26.34
CA ASP A 91 25.82 0.58 27.58
C ASP A 91 26.85 -0.51 27.27
N LYS A 92 28.14 -0.10 27.28
CA LYS A 92 29.27 -1.00 27.02
C LYS A 92 29.41 -2.10 28.06
N ALA A 93 29.08 -1.83 29.32
CA ALA A 93 29.24 -2.80 30.39
C ALA A 93 28.20 -3.92 30.29
N LYS A 94 27.00 -3.59 29.80
CA LYS A 94 25.90 -4.55 29.58
C LYS A 94 25.84 -5.12 28.17
N GLU A 95 26.68 -4.64 27.25
CA GLU A 95 26.59 -4.94 25.81
C GLU A 95 25.17 -4.76 25.27
N SER A 96 24.55 -3.62 25.58
CA SER A 96 23.16 -3.33 25.19
C SER A 96 22.94 -1.91 24.71
N LEU A 97 22.03 -1.72 23.77
CA LEU A 97 21.57 -0.41 23.34
C LEU A 97 20.36 0.03 24.17
N GLN A 98 20.42 1.22 24.74
CA GLN A 98 19.30 1.84 25.44
C GLN A 98 18.32 2.37 24.40
N ALA A 99 17.08 1.91 24.47
CA ALA A 99 16.06 2.27 23.50
C ALA A 99 14.69 2.47 24.15
N SER A 100 13.81 3.18 23.45
CA SER A 100 12.40 3.29 23.80
C SER A 100 11.51 3.05 22.59
N SER A 101 10.28 2.61 22.87
CA SER A 101 9.19 2.51 21.91
C SER A 101 7.91 3.00 22.61
N GLY A 102 7.40 4.16 22.19
CA GLY A 102 6.36 4.87 22.96
C GLY A 102 6.86 5.21 24.36
N ASP A 103 6.05 4.94 25.39
CA ASP A 103 6.37 5.23 26.79
C ASP A 103 7.25 4.14 27.46
N SER A 104 7.58 3.07 26.74
CA SER A 104 8.36 1.95 27.29
C SER A 104 9.84 2.10 26.97
N SER A 105 10.69 2.04 28.00
CA SER A 105 12.16 1.99 27.89
C SER A 105 12.66 0.56 28.05
N LEU A 106 13.66 0.16 27.26
CA LEU A 106 14.25 -1.17 27.30
C LEU A 106 15.72 -1.16 26.88
N ASP A 107 16.51 -2.06 27.48
CA ASP A 107 17.89 -2.34 27.07
C ASP A 107 17.86 -3.48 26.03
N VAL A 108 18.29 -3.22 24.79
CA VAL A 108 18.39 -4.20 23.70
C VAL A 108 19.77 -4.87 23.73
N PRO A 109 19.91 -6.15 24.10
CA PRO A 109 21.21 -6.82 24.07
C PRO A 109 21.75 -6.91 22.65
N LEU A 110 23.02 -6.55 22.42
CA LEU A 110 23.62 -6.56 21.08
C LEU A 110 23.48 -7.92 20.37
N ARG A 111 23.67 -9.02 21.12
CA ARG A 111 23.51 -10.40 20.63
C ARG A 111 22.11 -10.75 20.11
N SER A 112 21.10 -9.94 20.44
CA SER A 112 19.71 -10.15 20.01
C SER A 112 19.33 -9.34 18.77
N ILE A 113 20.21 -8.44 18.33
CA ILE A 113 19.97 -7.55 17.20
C ILE A 113 20.19 -8.33 15.91
N LYS A 114 19.17 -8.37 15.05
CA LYS A 114 19.30 -8.97 13.72
C LYS A 114 20.10 -8.06 12.80
N THR A 115 20.76 -8.64 11.81
CA THR A 115 21.54 -7.93 10.78
C THR A 115 20.74 -6.78 10.14
N ARG A 116 19.48 -7.05 9.77
CA ARG A 116 18.56 -6.06 9.20
C ARG A 116 18.23 -4.91 10.16
N ASP A 117 18.05 -5.20 11.44
CA ASP A 117 17.73 -4.22 12.48
C ASP A 117 18.92 -3.28 12.74
N LEU A 118 20.12 -3.85 12.79
CA LEU A 118 21.36 -3.08 12.88
C LEU A 118 21.56 -2.19 11.63
N ALA A 119 21.26 -2.71 10.44
CA ALA A 119 21.34 -1.93 9.19
C ALA A 119 20.36 -0.74 9.20
N ASN A 120 19.14 -0.94 9.70
CA ASN A 120 18.14 0.13 9.85
C ASN A 120 18.60 1.21 10.83
N LEU A 121 19.13 0.81 11.99
CA LEU A 121 19.68 1.73 12.98
C LEU A 121 20.85 2.55 12.41
N ILE A 122 21.81 1.89 11.77
CA ILE A 122 22.97 2.57 11.17
C ILE A 122 22.51 3.51 10.06
N LYS A 123 21.59 3.08 9.19
CA LYS A 123 21.01 3.92 8.12
C LYS A 123 20.32 5.16 8.69
N ALA A 124 19.49 5.00 9.73
CA ALA A 124 18.82 6.12 10.39
C ALA A 124 19.83 7.07 11.04
N ALA A 125 20.82 6.52 11.74
CA ALA A 125 21.90 7.29 12.34
C ALA A 125 22.77 8.02 11.29
N SER A 126 22.81 7.55 10.04
CA SER A 126 23.55 8.16 8.92
C SER A 126 22.81 9.32 8.26
N GLY A 127 21.48 9.40 8.42
CA GLY A 127 20.60 10.31 7.67
C GLY A 127 20.18 11.61 8.36
N SER A 128 20.83 12.00 9.46
CA SER A 128 20.55 13.25 10.17
C SER A 128 20.85 14.51 9.35
N GLU A 129 19.96 15.51 9.43
CA GLU A 129 20.03 16.81 8.70
C GLU A 129 21.35 17.59 8.84
N ASP A 130 22.13 17.39 9.91
CA ASP A 130 23.31 18.22 10.19
C ASP A 130 24.63 17.69 9.62
N ALA A 131 24.70 16.43 9.18
CA ALA A 131 25.84 15.85 8.46
C ALA A 131 25.53 14.39 8.05
N PRO A 132 25.18 14.14 6.78
CA PRO A 132 25.02 12.79 6.28
C PRO A 132 26.38 12.09 6.23
N ASP A 133 26.44 10.85 6.73
CA ASP A 133 27.70 10.13 6.96
C ASP A 133 27.82 8.95 5.99
N ALA A 134 28.67 9.12 4.97
CA ALA A 134 28.88 8.13 3.91
C ALA A 134 29.38 6.78 4.47
N ASP A 135 30.18 6.79 5.54
CA ASP A 135 30.68 5.56 6.17
C ASP A 135 29.54 4.74 6.75
N GLY A 136 28.55 5.39 7.35
CA GLY A 136 27.37 4.73 7.89
C GLY A 136 26.50 4.09 6.81
N TYR A 137 26.32 4.77 5.67
CA TYR A 137 25.61 4.18 4.54
C TYR A 137 26.33 2.98 3.93
N ILE A 138 27.67 2.99 3.89
CA ILE A 138 28.49 1.84 3.47
C ILE A 138 28.30 0.67 4.42
N LEU A 139 28.41 0.89 5.74
CA LEU A 139 28.23 -0.16 6.74
C LEU A 139 26.82 -0.77 6.68
N ALA A 140 25.78 0.06 6.52
CA ALA A 140 24.42 -0.41 6.34
C ALA A 140 24.25 -1.18 5.01
N ALA A 141 24.86 -0.73 3.92
CA ALA A 141 24.81 -1.43 2.63
C ALA A 141 25.43 -2.83 2.71
N VAL A 142 26.58 -2.98 3.36
CA VAL A 142 27.25 -4.27 3.55
C VAL A 142 26.41 -5.21 4.43
N LEU A 143 25.78 -4.70 5.51
CA LEU A 143 24.85 -5.49 6.32
C LEU A 143 23.64 -5.99 5.49
N LEU A 144 23.03 -5.12 4.68
CA LEU A 144 21.90 -5.49 3.81
C LEU A 144 22.30 -6.50 2.74
N LEU A 145 23.49 -6.34 2.17
CA LEU A 145 24.03 -7.28 1.19
C LEU A 145 24.26 -8.66 1.82
N SER A 146 24.81 -8.70 3.03
CA SER A 146 24.99 -9.96 3.78
C SER A 146 23.67 -10.64 4.16
N ASP A 147 22.58 -9.86 4.25
CA ASP A 147 21.21 -10.33 4.45
C ASP A 147 20.50 -10.68 3.12
N GLY A 148 21.21 -10.61 1.99
CA GLY A 148 20.72 -10.98 0.65
C GLY A 148 20.02 -9.86 -0.14
N ASP A 149 19.97 -8.64 0.38
CA ASP A 149 19.26 -7.51 -0.25
C ASP A 149 20.18 -6.66 -1.15
N GLN A 150 20.43 -7.17 -2.35
CA GLN A 150 21.28 -6.55 -3.37
C GLN A 150 20.78 -5.15 -3.79
N SER A 151 19.46 -4.98 -3.88
CA SER A 151 18.84 -3.73 -4.34
C SER A 151 18.99 -2.61 -3.30
N ALA A 152 18.65 -2.89 -2.04
CA ALA A 152 18.79 -1.90 -0.98
C ALA A 152 20.26 -1.56 -0.69
N ALA A 153 21.16 -2.55 -0.77
CA ALA A 153 22.59 -2.31 -0.68
C ALA A 153 23.08 -1.36 -1.79
N SER A 154 22.72 -1.63 -3.05
CA SER A 154 23.09 -0.78 -4.20
C SER A 154 22.59 0.66 -4.04
N HIS A 155 21.34 0.84 -3.62
CA HIS A 155 20.78 2.17 -3.40
C HIS A 155 21.50 2.95 -2.28
N LEU A 156 21.92 2.29 -1.20
CA LEU A 156 22.68 2.93 -0.13
C LEU A 156 24.10 3.29 -0.56
N VAL A 157 24.75 2.47 -1.40
CA VAL A 157 26.06 2.76 -1.97
C VAL A 157 25.98 3.99 -2.88
N GLU A 158 24.99 4.07 -3.77
CA GLU A 158 24.77 5.27 -4.60
C GLU A 158 24.50 6.52 -3.75
N ARG A 159 23.71 6.37 -2.67
CA ARG A 159 23.49 7.47 -1.72
C ARG A 159 24.79 7.90 -1.03
N ALA A 160 25.67 6.97 -0.66
CA ALA A 160 26.97 7.30 -0.07
C ALA A 160 27.88 8.03 -1.08
N LYS A 161 27.89 7.64 -2.36
CA LYS A 161 28.69 8.29 -3.42
C LYS A 161 28.36 9.76 -3.62
N THR A 162 27.11 10.15 -3.36
CA THR A 162 26.70 11.57 -3.41
C THR A 162 27.23 12.40 -2.25
N GLN A 163 27.81 11.77 -1.21
CA GLN A 163 28.22 12.41 0.04
C GLN A 163 29.74 12.43 0.24
N ALA A 164 30.47 11.45 -0.28
CA ALA A 164 31.93 11.41 -0.17
C ALA A 164 32.57 10.72 -1.40
N ALA A 165 33.78 11.17 -1.75
CA ALA A 165 34.65 10.45 -2.69
C ALA A 165 35.28 9.22 -2.00
N GLY A 166 35.67 8.20 -2.77
CA GLY A 166 36.31 6.98 -2.23
C GLY A 166 35.36 5.97 -1.57
N VAL A 167 34.04 6.18 -1.68
CA VAL A 167 32.99 5.27 -1.18
C VAL A 167 33.09 3.89 -1.80
N GLU A 168 33.43 3.81 -3.08
CA GLU A 168 33.57 2.54 -3.82
C GLU A 168 34.74 1.70 -3.30
N ASP A 169 35.87 2.35 -2.98
CA ASP A 169 37.05 1.67 -2.43
C ASP A 169 36.75 1.12 -1.02
N SER A 170 36.12 1.94 -0.17
CA SER A 170 35.71 1.55 1.19
C SER A 170 34.68 0.42 1.18
N PHE A 171 33.68 0.49 0.30
CA PHE A 171 32.70 -0.57 0.13
C PHE A 171 33.34 -1.87 -0.36
N THR A 172 34.18 -1.81 -1.40
CA THR A 172 34.89 -2.97 -1.96
C THR A 172 35.85 -3.60 -0.94
N GLN A 173 36.50 -2.78 -0.11
CA GLN A 173 37.35 -3.26 0.98
C GLN A 173 36.55 -4.10 1.99
N TRP A 174 35.34 -3.67 2.36
CA TRP A 174 34.47 -4.45 3.23
C TRP A 174 33.95 -5.73 2.59
N LEU A 175 33.60 -5.68 1.29
CA LEU A 175 33.19 -6.88 0.54
C LEU A 175 34.31 -7.92 0.51
N GLY A 176 35.54 -7.52 0.23
CA GLY A 176 36.70 -8.42 0.20
C GLY A 176 37.06 -8.98 1.58
N LEU A 177 36.83 -8.23 2.66
CA LEU A 177 37.03 -8.73 4.03
C LEU A 177 35.98 -9.75 4.47
N LEU A 178 34.81 -9.75 3.84
CA LEU A 178 33.67 -10.60 4.20
C LEU A 178 33.36 -11.69 3.17
N ASP A 179 34.15 -11.79 2.10
CA ASP A 179 33.92 -12.68 0.96
C ASP A 179 32.50 -12.51 0.37
N LEU A 180 32.06 -11.26 0.24
CA LEU A 180 30.76 -10.88 -0.30
C LEU A 180 30.89 -10.35 -1.73
N GLU A 181 29.93 -10.69 -2.57
CA GLU A 181 29.84 -10.15 -3.93
C GLU A 181 28.57 -9.32 -4.13
N MET A 182 28.73 -8.09 -4.60
CA MET A 182 27.63 -7.30 -5.13
C MET A 182 27.49 -7.60 -6.62
N LYS A 183 26.31 -8.08 -7.03
CA LYS A 183 26.06 -8.34 -8.45
C LYS A 183 25.98 -7.01 -9.18
N ALA A 184 26.75 -6.89 -10.27
CA ALA A 184 26.65 -5.71 -11.13
C ALA A 184 25.19 -5.57 -11.60
N PRO A 185 24.59 -4.37 -11.53
CA PRO A 185 23.31 -4.14 -12.18
C PRO A 185 23.50 -4.45 -13.68
N GLU A 186 22.60 -5.24 -14.27
CA GLU A 186 22.68 -5.58 -15.70
C GLU A 186 22.77 -4.28 -16.52
N ALA A 187 23.93 -4.06 -17.14
CA ALA A 187 24.18 -2.87 -17.93
C ALA A 187 23.36 -2.94 -19.23
N LYS A 188 22.54 -1.92 -19.48
CA LYS A 188 22.00 -1.70 -20.82
C LYS A 188 23.15 -1.34 -21.77
N PRO A 189 23.23 -1.97 -22.96
CA PRO A 189 24.31 -1.68 -23.90
C PRO A 189 24.22 -0.23 -24.42
N PRO A 190 25.37 0.41 -24.71
CA PRO A 190 25.40 1.78 -25.22
C PRO A 190 24.88 1.86 -26.65
N PRO A 191 24.34 3.01 -27.09
CA PRO A 191 23.71 3.13 -28.40
C PRO A 191 24.77 3.20 -29.51
N GLU A 192 24.70 2.26 -30.45
CA GLU A 192 25.43 2.32 -31.73
C GLU A 192 24.83 3.38 -32.69
N PRO A 193 25.64 3.92 -33.61
CA PRO A 193 25.19 4.94 -34.56
C PRO A 193 24.12 4.39 -35.50
N LYS A 194 23.06 5.18 -35.68
CA LYS A 194 21.83 4.84 -36.39
C LYS A 194 22.09 4.24 -37.78
N LYS A 195 21.80 2.95 -37.93
CA LYS A 195 21.29 2.38 -39.19
C LYS A 195 19.76 2.51 -39.20
N GLU A 196 19.21 2.87 -40.36
CA GLU A 196 17.76 2.91 -40.52
C GLU A 196 17.16 1.53 -40.27
N PRO A 197 16.08 1.45 -39.47
CA PRO A 197 15.53 0.18 -39.01
C PRO A 197 14.89 -0.59 -40.17
N SER A 198 15.13 -1.89 -40.18
CA SER A 198 14.50 -2.84 -41.12
C SER A 198 12.97 -2.85 -41.00
N GLU A 199 12.25 -3.35 -42.00
CA GLU A 199 10.78 -3.50 -41.94
C GLU A 199 10.32 -4.34 -40.74
N ALA A 200 11.13 -5.29 -40.26
CA ALA A 200 10.87 -6.06 -39.05
C ALA A 200 11.06 -5.23 -37.75
N GLU A 201 11.98 -4.27 -37.75
CA GLU A 201 12.14 -3.30 -36.67
C GLU A 201 11.10 -2.18 -36.71
N LEU A 202 10.61 -1.80 -37.89
CA LEU A 202 9.45 -0.94 -38.06
C LEU A 202 8.18 -1.64 -37.57
N ALA A 203 8.01 -2.93 -37.84
CA ALA A 203 6.94 -3.75 -37.28
C ALA A 203 7.05 -3.90 -35.75
N LYS A 204 8.27 -4.11 -35.20
CA LYS A 204 8.50 -4.08 -33.74
C LYS A 204 8.29 -2.70 -33.12
N LYS A 205 8.64 -1.60 -33.79
CA LYS A 205 8.36 -0.23 -33.33
C LYS A 205 6.88 0.14 -33.43
N GLN A 206 6.16 -0.38 -34.42
CA GLN A 206 4.71 -0.26 -34.53
C GLN A 206 4.00 -1.10 -33.48
N ALA A 207 4.53 -2.28 -33.12
CA ALA A 207 4.08 -3.07 -31.96
C ALA A 207 4.49 -2.43 -30.61
N ALA A 208 5.57 -1.64 -30.59
CA ALA A 208 6.09 -0.91 -29.43
C ALA A 208 5.60 0.56 -29.32
N LYS A 209 4.56 0.95 -30.06
CA LYS A 209 3.68 2.03 -29.59
C LYS A 209 2.95 1.49 -28.36
N GLY A 210 3.61 1.53 -27.20
CA GLY A 210 3.03 1.13 -25.93
C GLY A 210 1.68 1.81 -25.76
N LYS A 211 0.71 1.09 -25.19
CA LYS A 211 -0.56 1.70 -24.79
C LYS A 211 -0.23 2.85 -23.85
N VAL A 212 -0.91 3.98 -24.01
CA VAL A 212 -0.88 5.08 -23.04
C VAL A 212 -2.22 5.13 -22.36
N ASN A 213 -2.24 5.46 -21.07
CA ASN A 213 -3.49 5.79 -20.39
C ASN A 213 -3.98 7.20 -20.80
N HIS A 214 -5.12 7.62 -20.25
CA HIS A 214 -5.67 8.96 -20.46
C HIS A 214 -4.75 10.12 -20.03
N GLU A 215 -3.80 9.90 -19.12
CA GLU A 215 -2.77 10.88 -18.73
C GLU A 215 -1.54 10.89 -19.65
N GLY A 216 -1.51 10.03 -20.68
CA GLY A 216 -0.35 9.89 -21.56
C GLY A 216 0.82 9.10 -20.93
N ARG A 217 0.61 8.49 -19.75
CA ARG A 217 1.57 7.58 -19.11
C ARG A 217 1.69 6.31 -19.96
N LEU A 218 2.92 5.94 -20.30
CA LEU A 218 3.20 4.67 -20.96
C LEU A 218 2.82 3.52 -20.04
N LEU A 219 1.99 2.62 -20.55
CA LEU A 219 1.66 1.36 -19.92
C LEU A 219 2.67 0.31 -20.42
N PRO A 220 3.54 -0.23 -19.54
CA PRO A 220 4.40 -1.34 -19.93
C PRO A 220 3.56 -2.54 -20.34
N PRO A 221 4.14 -3.51 -21.08
CA PRO A 221 3.48 -4.79 -21.32
C PRO A 221 3.10 -5.47 -20.00
N LEU A 222 1.93 -6.12 -19.96
CA LEU A 222 1.51 -6.93 -18.83
C LEU A 222 2.58 -8.01 -18.54
N PRO A 223 3.20 -8.04 -17.35
CA PRO A 223 4.18 -9.06 -17.02
C PRO A 223 3.52 -10.45 -17.00
N ALA A 224 4.30 -11.49 -17.30
CA ALA A 224 3.82 -12.87 -17.20
C ALA A 224 3.82 -13.31 -15.74
N PHE A 225 2.75 -13.98 -15.32
CA PHE A 225 2.60 -14.56 -13.99
C PHE A 225 1.65 -15.76 -14.06
N ASN A 226 1.83 -16.73 -13.15
CA ASN A 226 1.11 -18.01 -13.17
C ASN A 226 0.54 -18.41 -11.79
N ARG A 227 0.56 -17.47 -10.84
CA ARG A 227 0.02 -17.60 -9.49
C ARG A 227 -0.80 -16.35 -9.16
N THR A 228 -1.59 -16.42 -8.10
CA THR A 228 -2.24 -15.24 -7.54
C THR A 228 -1.21 -14.25 -6.98
N LEU A 229 -1.51 -12.95 -7.08
CA LEU A 229 -0.67 -11.88 -6.57
C LEU A 229 -1.48 -11.04 -5.59
N LEU A 230 -1.02 -10.98 -4.34
CA LEU A 230 -1.62 -10.16 -3.30
C LEU A 230 -1.29 -8.67 -3.56
N PHE A 231 -2.23 -7.80 -3.20
CA PHE A 231 -2.15 -6.34 -3.37
C PHE A 231 -0.86 -5.68 -2.87
N ASN A 232 -0.19 -6.29 -1.88
CA ASN A 232 1.00 -5.76 -1.22
C ASN A 232 2.33 -6.34 -1.77
N THR A 233 2.36 -6.73 -3.04
CA THR A 233 3.54 -7.34 -3.69
C THR A 233 4.05 -6.51 -4.86
N PRO A 234 5.37 -6.43 -5.10
CA PRO A 234 5.93 -5.76 -6.28
C PRO A 234 5.40 -6.30 -7.61
N GLU A 235 5.07 -7.59 -7.67
CA GLU A 235 4.49 -8.20 -8.87
C GLU A 235 3.07 -7.69 -9.14
N ALA A 236 2.25 -7.50 -8.09
CA ALA A 236 0.94 -6.87 -8.23
C ALA A 236 1.08 -5.41 -8.70
N ASP A 237 2.03 -4.67 -8.13
CA ASP A 237 2.33 -3.29 -8.54
C ASP A 237 2.69 -3.22 -10.04
N ALA A 238 3.53 -4.15 -10.52
CA ALA A 238 3.94 -4.22 -11.92
C ALA A 238 2.76 -4.55 -12.86
N VAL A 239 1.86 -5.44 -12.43
CA VAL A 239 0.63 -5.73 -13.18
C VAL A 239 -0.27 -4.50 -13.26
N LEU A 240 -0.57 -3.83 -12.14
CA LEU A 240 -1.43 -2.65 -12.17
C LEU A 240 -0.81 -1.48 -12.93
N ALA A 241 0.51 -1.29 -12.85
CA ALA A 241 1.20 -0.29 -13.64
C ALA A 241 1.04 -0.51 -15.17
N SER A 242 0.83 -1.75 -15.62
CA SER A 242 0.58 -2.10 -17.02
C SER A 242 -0.87 -1.89 -17.49
N MET A 243 -1.77 -1.51 -16.57
CA MET A 243 -3.21 -1.43 -16.83
C MET A 243 -3.73 0.00 -16.77
N GLU A 244 -4.83 0.20 -17.49
CA GLU A 244 -5.79 1.28 -17.27
C GLU A 244 -7.10 0.59 -16.86
N LEU A 245 -7.58 0.82 -15.63
CA LEU A 245 -8.68 0.01 -15.06
C LEU A 245 -10.03 0.26 -15.73
N PHE A 246 -10.29 1.45 -16.24
CA PHE A 246 -11.49 1.75 -17.01
C PHE A 246 -11.15 2.58 -18.24
N PRO A 247 -12.02 2.66 -19.26
CA PRO A 247 -11.74 3.45 -20.46
C PRO A 247 -11.32 4.89 -20.16
N PRO A 248 -10.51 5.53 -21.01
CA PRO A 248 -10.04 6.91 -20.81
C PRO A 248 -11.12 7.96 -20.52
N ASP A 249 -12.35 7.73 -21.01
CA ASP A 249 -13.49 8.63 -20.82
C ASP A 249 -14.44 8.20 -19.69
N ASN A 250 -14.07 7.19 -18.91
CA ASN A 250 -14.83 6.77 -17.74
C ASN A 250 -14.90 7.88 -16.67
N ALA A 251 -15.98 7.91 -15.88
CA ALA A 251 -16.15 8.87 -14.81
C ALA A 251 -15.03 8.83 -13.75
N TRP A 252 -14.38 7.68 -13.53
CA TRP A 252 -13.22 7.57 -12.66
C TRP A 252 -11.99 8.33 -13.20
N ASN A 253 -11.84 8.43 -14.52
CA ASN A 253 -10.68 9.04 -15.19
C ASN A 253 -10.94 10.50 -15.61
N GLU A 254 -12.10 11.06 -15.26
CA GLU A 254 -12.49 12.40 -15.70
C GLU A 254 -11.76 13.49 -14.91
N ASP A 255 -10.98 14.33 -15.62
CA ASP A 255 -10.45 15.58 -15.08
C ASP A 255 -11.59 16.58 -14.83
N ILE A 256 -11.77 16.94 -13.56
CA ILE A 256 -12.78 17.87 -13.07
C ILE A 256 -12.18 19.17 -12.53
N ALA A 257 -10.87 19.39 -12.68
CA ALA A 257 -10.16 20.54 -12.08
C ALA A 257 -10.78 21.88 -12.49
N LYS A 258 -11.34 21.94 -13.71
CA LYS A 258 -11.96 23.14 -14.30
C LYS A 258 -13.48 23.09 -14.33
N ARG A 259 -14.12 22.09 -13.71
CA ARG A 259 -15.59 22.00 -13.66
C ARG A 259 -16.17 23.18 -12.86
N PRO A 260 -17.37 23.67 -13.19
CA PRO A 260 -18.06 24.63 -12.36
C PRO A 260 -18.31 24.08 -10.96
N VAL A 261 -18.19 24.94 -9.95
CA VAL A 261 -18.59 24.64 -8.58
C VAL A 261 -20.11 24.60 -8.52
N HIS A 262 -20.67 23.61 -7.83
CA HIS A 262 -22.11 23.49 -7.61
C HIS A 262 -22.59 24.66 -6.73
N THR A 263 -23.71 25.29 -7.09
CA THR A 263 -24.22 26.49 -6.38
C THR A 263 -24.50 26.22 -4.90
N ASP A 264 -24.98 25.01 -4.56
CA ASP A 264 -25.21 24.59 -3.17
C ASP A 264 -23.98 23.96 -2.49
N SER A 265 -22.78 24.04 -3.08
CA SER A 265 -21.55 23.48 -2.50
C SER A 265 -21.38 23.83 -1.01
N PRO A 266 -21.46 25.10 -0.58
CA PRO A 266 -21.31 25.42 0.86
C PRO A 266 -22.31 24.71 1.77
N LYS A 267 -23.54 24.47 1.31
CA LYS A 267 -24.59 23.81 2.10
C LYS A 267 -24.36 22.30 2.17
N ILE A 268 -23.96 21.68 1.06
CA ILE A 268 -23.64 20.25 1.03
C ILE A 268 -22.40 19.96 1.87
N ILE A 269 -21.35 20.78 1.76
CA ILE A 269 -20.14 20.67 2.59
C ILE A 269 -20.49 20.81 4.08
N ALA A 270 -21.37 21.76 4.44
CA ALA A 270 -21.84 21.91 5.81
C ALA A 270 -22.65 20.70 6.30
N ALA A 271 -23.47 20.08 5.44
CA ALA A 271 -24.27 18.91 5.76
C ALA A 271 -23.43 17.64 6.00
N ILE A 272 -22.31 17.49 5.28
CA ILE A 272 -21.33 16.41 5.53
C ILE A 272 -20.51 16.72 6.79
N GLY A 273 -20.03 17.96 6.91
CA GLY A 273 -19.25 18.42 8.06
C GLY A 273 -18.05 19.24 7.62
N ALA A 274 -18.24 20.55 7.48
CA ALA A 274 -17.22 21.48 6.98
C ALA A 274 -15.92 21.52 7.80
N LYS A 275 -16.00 21.23 9.10
CA LYS A 275 -14.85 21.24 10.03
C LYS A 275 -14.32 19.85 10.36
N LEU A 276 -14.94 18.81 9.81
CA LEU A 276 -14.44 17.45 9.98
C LEU A 276 -13.24 17.26 9.06
N HIS A 277 -12.26 16.55 9.59
CA HIS A 277 -11.05 16.22 8.85
C HIS A 277 -11.26 14.97 8.01
N CYS A 278 -10.55 14.88 6.88
CA CYS A 278 -10.46 13.66 6.12
C CYS A 278 -9.94 12.53 7.00
N THR A 279 -10.47 11.33 6.77
CA THR A 279 -9.99 10.09 7.38
C THR A 279 -9.62 9.09 6.29
N VAL A 280 -8.89 8.04 6.65
CA VAL A 280 -8.53 6.96 5.74
C VAL A 280 -8.94 5.65 6.40
N GLU A 281 -9.85 4.95 5.74
CA GLU A 281 -10.28 3.61 6.10
C GLU A 281 -9.40 2.59 5.35
N TYR A 282 -8.80 1.70 6.13
CA TYR A 282 -7.99 0.58 5.61
C TYR A 282 -8.83 -0.69 5.62
N GLY A 283 -8.70 -1.51 4.59
CA GLY A 283 -9.50 -2.74 4.42
C GLY A 283 -9.90 -3.03 2.98
N ALA A 284 -9.67 -2.05 2.09
CA ALA A 284 -9.88 -2.08 0.66
C ALA A 284 -8.80 -2.92 -0.08
N ASN A 285 -8.71 -4.22 0.24
CA ASN A 285 -7.69 -5.11 -0.31
C ASN A 285 -8.19 -5.86 -1.55
N TYR A 286 -7.26 -6.21 -2.44
CA TYR A 286 -7.56 -6.93 -3.67
C TYR A 286 -6.57 -8.08 -3.92
N ILE A 287 -6.94 -8.96 -4.83
CA ILE A 287 -6.05 -9.98 -5.38
C ILE A 287 -6.12 -10.00 -6.90
N ILE A 288 -4.96 -10.19 -7.53
CA ILE A 288 -4.84 -10.38 -8.97
C ILE A 288 -4.74 -11.88 -9.24
N ILE A 289 -5.63 -12.39 -10.09
CA ILE A 289 -5.67 -13.82 -10.42
C ILE A 289 -4.87 -14.11 -11.70
N PRO A 290 -4.23 -15.29 -11.78
CA PRO A 290 -3.52 -15.70 -12.98
C PRO A 290 -4.48 -16.00 -14.14
N PRO A 291 -3.97 -16.04 -15.38
CA PRO A 291 -4.75 -16.53 -16.50
C PRO A 291 -5.31 -17.93 -16.19
N LYS A 292 -6.58 -18.16 -16.54
CA LYS A 292 -7.28 -19.45 -16.36
C LYS A 292 -7.51 -19.87 -14.89
N GLN A 293 -7.56 -18.93 -13.95
CA GLN A 293 -8.06 -19.20 -12.60
C GLN A 293 -9.40 -19.96 -12.66
N PRO A 294 -9.51 -21.14 -12.00
CA PRO A 294 -10.76 -21.87 -11.96
C PRO A 294 -11.90 -21.05 -11.37
N LYS A 295 -13.08 -21.16 -11.97
CA LYS A 295 -14.30 -20.56 -11.45
C LYS A 295 -15.05 -21.57 -10.60
N ILE A 296 -15.62 -21.10 -9.51
CA ILE A 296 -16.43 -21.89 -8.58
C ILE A 296 -17.80 -21.24 -8.40
N ASP A 297 -18.77 -22.05 -8.00
CA ASP A 297 -20.07 -21.54 -7.58
C ASP A 297 -19.95 -20.88 -6.21
N VAL A 298 -20.61 -19.73 -6.07
CA VAL A 298 -20.73 -18.99 -4.81
C VAL A 298 -22.21 -18.85 -4.52
N ARG A 299 -22.61 -19.19 -3.29
CA ARG A 299 -24.00 -19.00 -2.87
C ARG A 299 -24.25 -17.52 -2.63
N ILE A 300 -24.96 -16.89 -3.55
CA ILE A 300 -25.40 -15.50 -3.45
C ILE A 300 -26.76 -15.41 -2.75
N GLU A 301 -26.83 -14.60 -1.69
CA GLU A 301 -28.08 -14.37 -0.94
C GLU A 301 -28.98 -13.35 -1.64
N TYR A 302 -28.44 -12.20 -2.04
CA TYR A 302 -29.19 -11.13 -2.69
C TYR A 302 -29.07 -11.18 -4.23
N LYS A 303 -29.72 -12.18 -4.82
CA LYS A 303 -29.64 -12.44 -6.27
C LYS A 303 -30.27 -11.36 -7.15
N GLY A 304 -31.21 -10.57 -6.62
CA GLY A 304 -31.98 -9.59 -7.40
C GLY A 304 -31.16 -8.42 -7.95
N GLU A 305 -30.02 -8.14 -7.32
CA GLU A 305 -29.10 -7.06 -7.71
C GLU A 305 -27.64 -7.56 -7.76
N SER A 306 -27.44 -8.87 -7.94
CA SER A 306 -26.12 -9.48 -8.12
C SER A 306 -25.97 -10.04 -9.52
N ASP A 307 -24.75 -9.95 -10.07
CA ASP A 307 -24.43 -10.61 -11.33
C ASP A 307 -24.41 -12.14 -11.15
N PRO A 308 -24.70 -12.92 -12.20
CA PRO A 308 -24.60 -14.38 -12.12
C PRO A 308 -23.14 -14.87 -12.16
N GLY A 309 -22.86 -15.92 -11.40
CA GLY A 309 -21.59 -16.66 -11.43
C GLY A 309 -21.49 -17.68 -12.58
N PRO A 310 -20.48 -18.57 -12.55
CA PRO A 310 -19.51 -18.81 -11.48
C PRO A 310 -18.38 -17.75 -11.43
N TYR A 311 -17.62 -17.73 -10.32
CA TYR A 311 -16.63 -16.69 -10.02
C TYR A 311 -15.22 -17.23 -9.82
N PRO A 312 -14.17 -16.49 -10.19
CA PRO A 312 -12.78 -16.96 -10.10
C PRO A 312 -12.18 -16.73 -8.70
N ILE A 313 -12.82 -17.24 -7.65
CA ILE A 313 -12.33 -17.05 -6.27
C ILE A 313 -11.09 -17.93 -6.01
N PRO A 314 -9.93 -17.33 -5.69
CA PRO A 314 -8.77 -18.10 -5.25
C PRO A 314 -8.82 -18.39 -3.74
N VAL A 315 -8.02 -19.35 -3.28
CA VAL A 315 -7.97 -19.76 -1.86
C VAL A 315 -7.41 -18.67 -0.94
N ASP A 316 -6.55 -17.82 -1.48
CA ASP A 316 -5.87 -16.73 -0.80
C ASP A 316 -6.59 -15.38 -0.99
N LEU A 317 -7.87 -15.38 -1.36
CA LEU A 317 -8.71 -14.18 -1.49
C LEU A 317 -8.71 -13.36 -0.19
N PRO A 318 -8.15 -12.14 -0.19
CA PRO A 318 -8.27 -11.22 0.95
C PRO A 318 -9.74 -10.88 1.18
N VAL A 319 -10.14 -10.91 2.43
CA VAL A 319 -11.43 -10.38 2.90
C VAL A 319 -11.10 -9.24 3.85
N GLU A 320 -11.84 -8.14 3.75
CA GLU A 320 -11.70 -6.97 4.62
C GLU A 320 -11.58 -7.37 6.10
N GLY A 321 -10.67 -6.70 6.81
CA GLY A 321 -10.15 -7.14 8.12
C GLY A 321 -8.90 -8.02 8.01
N TRP A 322 -8.45 -8.35 6.80
CA TRP A 322 -7.16 -9.01 6.58
C TRP A 322 -6.33 -8.31 5.50
N PRO A 323 -5.02 -8.10 5.72
CA PRO A 323 -4.26 -8.42 6.92
C PRO A 323 -4.38 -7.34 8.00
N GLU A 324 -4.66 -7.73 9.25
CA GLU A 324 -4.75 -6.81 10.39
C GLU A 324 -3.36 -6.47 10.96
N PHE A 325 -2.54 -5.81 10.17
CA PHE A 325 -1.13 -5.62 10.43
C PHE A 325 -0.77 -4.89 11.73
N TRP A 326 -1.73 -4.18 12.30
CA TRP A 326 -1.61 -3.35 13.50
C TRP A 326 -1.98 -4.09 14.79
N THR A 327 -2.51 -5.32 14.70
CA THR A 327 -2.91 -6.10 15.88
C THR A 327 -1.87 -7.16 16.23
N LYS A 328 -1.54 -7.28 17.53
CA LYS A 328 -0.53 -8.24 18.03
C LYS A 328 -0.91 -9.70 17.78
N ASN A 329 -2.20 -9.97 17.60
CA ASN A 329 -2.77 -11.29 17.37
C ASN A 329 -3.60 -11.29 16.08
N ALA A 330 -3.01 -10.79 14.98
CA ALA A 330 -3.69 -10.72 13.70
C ALA A 330 -4.21 -12.11 13.29
N PRO A 331 -5.51 -12.24 12.97
CA PRO A 331 -6.08 -13.51 12.51
C PRO A 331 -5.41 -13.96 11.21
N THR A 332 -5.34 -15.27 11.00
CA THR A 332 -4.93 -15.82 9.71
C THR A 332 -5.95 -15.45 8.64
N LEU A 333 -5.55 -15.51 7.37
CA LEU A 333 -6.48 -15.24 6.28
C LEU A 333 -7.70 -16.15 6.34
N GLU A 334 -7.51 -17.46 6.53
CA GLU A 334 -8.64 -18.40 6.64
C GLU A 334 -9.57 -18.05 7.81
N GLN A 335 -9.03 -17.62 8.95
CA GLN A 335 -9.84 -17.17 10.08
C GLN A 335 -10.72 -15.98 9.67
N VAL A 336 -10.13 -14.95 9.03
CA VAL A 336 -10.91 -13.80 8.55
C VAL A 336 -11.88 -14.20 7.47
N GLN A 337 -11.53 -15.11 6.55
CA GLN A 337 -12.44 -15.59 5.50
C GLN A 337 -13.66 -16.31 6.08
N ARG A 338 -13.54 -17.01 7.21
CA ARG A 338 -14.64 -17.78 7.82
C ARG A 338 -15.47 -16.96 8.81
N VAL A 339 -14.80 -16.28 9.73
CA VAL A 339 -15.42 -15.60 10.88
C VAL A 339 -15.06 -14.12 10.91
N GLY A 340 -15.95 -13.32 11.48
CA GLY A 340 -15.77 -11.86 11.60
C GLY A 340 -17.06 -11.10 11.29
N GLU A 341 -17.10 -9.87 11.77
CA GLU A 341 -18.20 -8.92 11.62
C GLU A 341 -17.89 -7.92 10.49
N GLY A 342 -18.81 -6.98 10.27
CA GLY A 342 -18.66 -5.91 9.27
C GLY A 342 -19.00 -6.35 7.85
N ASP A 343 -18.56 -5.54 6.89
CA ASP A 343 -18.99 -5.65 5.49
C ASP A 343 -18.26 -6.73 4.72
N ARG A 344 -17.00 -7.00 5.07
CA ARG A 344 -16.24 -8.16 4.57
C ARG A 344 -16.16 -8.15 3.05
N HIS A 345 -15.78 -7.00 2.53
CA HIS A 345 -15.55 -6.80 1.11
C HIS A 345 -14.43 -7.72 0.60
N ALA A 346 -14.57 -8.21 -0.63
CA ALA A 346 -13.52 -8.95 -1.31
C ALA A 346 -13.45 -8.51 -2.78
N VAL A 347 -12.23 -8.31 -3.30
CA VAL A 347 -11.98 -7.73 -4.63
C VAL A 347 -11.01 -8.60 -5.42
N ILE A 348 -11.39 -8.98 -6.64
CA ILE A 348 -10.60 -9.80 -7.55
C ILE A 348 -10.45 -9.11 -8.89
N ILE A 349 -9.21 -9.03 -9.40
CA ILE A 349 -8.88 -8.45 -10.69
C ILE A 349 -8.38 -9.55 -11.62
N ASP A 350 -9.05 -9.72 -12.76
CA ASP A 350 -8.59 -10.53 -13.89
C ASP A 350 -8.01 -9.60 -14.96
N PRO A 351 -6.69 -9.39 -15.00
CA PRO A 351 -6.07 -8.47 -15.94
C PRO A 351 -6.11 -8.97 -17.38
N VAL A 352 -6.27 -10.28 -17.60
CA VAL A 352 -6.27 -10.89 -18.93
C VAL A 352 -7.66 -10.81 -19.55
N SER A 353 -8.69 -11.21 -18.79
CA SER A 353 -10.08 -11.11 -19.25
C SER A 353 -10.65 -9.71 -19.11
N ARG A 354 -9.91 -8.79 -18.47
CA ARG A 354 -10.31 -7.40 -18.20
C ARG A 354 -11.60 -7.34 -17.39
N MET A 355 -11.66 -8.17 -16.34
CA MET A 355 -12.82 -8.28 -15.45
C MET A 355 -12.43 -7.93 -14.02
N LEU A 356 -13.37 -7.33 -13.31
CA LEU A 356 -13.30 -7.05 -11.88
C LEU A 356 -14.50 -7.70 -11.20
N TYR A 357 -14.25 -8.41 -10.11
CA TYR A 357 -15.27 -9.10 -9.31
C TYR A 357 -15.19 -8.57 -7.89
N GLU A 358 -16.30 -8.07 -7.38
CA GLU A 358 -16.39 -7.51 -6.04
C GLU A 358 -17.55 -8.15 -5.29
N PHE A 359 -17.36 -8.41 -4.00
CA PHE A 359 -18.33 -9.12 -3.16
C PHE A 359 -18.58 -8.39 -1.85
N TYR A 360 -19.83 -8.45 -1.40
CA TYR A 360 -20.27 -7.97 -0.09
C TYR A 360 -20.60 -9.15 0.83
N ASN A 361 -20.22 -9.05 2.10
CA ASN A 361 -20.37 -10.07 3.12
C ASN A 361 -19.80 -11.45 2.72
N THR A 362 -18.55 -11.45 2.27
CA THR A 362 -17.91 -12.66 1.72
C THR A 362 -17.47 -13.60 2.83
N ARG A 363 -17.87 -14.87 2.76
CA ARG A 363 -17.56 -15.89 3.78
C ARG A 363 -17.21 -17.24 3.17
N LEU A 364 -16.20 -17.88 3.74
CA LEU A 364 -15.88 -19.28 3.51
C LEU A 364 -16.61 -20.13 4.55
N THR A 365 -17.37 -21.12 4.09
CA THR A 365 -18.05 -22.11 4.94
C THR A 365 -17.60 -23.51 4.56
N ASP A 366 -17.97 -24.52 5.36
CA ASP A 366 -17.66 -25.93 5.05
C ASP A 366 -18.38 -26.42 3.77
N ALA A 367 -19.44 -25.72 3.33
CA ALA A 367 -20.15 -25.99 2.08
C ALA A 367 -19.62 -25.19 0.88
N GLY A 368 -18.58 -24.37 1.06
CA GLY A 368 -18.03 -23.48 0.05
C GLY A 368 -18.28 -21.99 0.36
N TRP A 369 -18.06 -21.14 -0.64
CA TRP A 369 -18.15 -19.69 -0.50
C TRP A 369 -19.59 -19.19 -0.55
N THR A 370 -19.88 -18.21 0.31
CA THR A 370 -21.13 -17.45 0.33
C THR A 370 -20.83 -15.96 0.23
N ALA A 371 -21.73 -15.20 -0.38
CA ALA A 371 -21.71 -13.74 -0.36
C ALA A 371 -23.14 -13.20 -0.39
N VAL A 372 -23.35 -12.03 0.19
CA VAL A 372 -24.66 -11.38 0.10
C VAL A 372 -24.85 -10.76 -1.28
N CYS A 373 -23.85 -10.02 -1.79
CA CYS A 373 -23.87 -9.44 -3.13
C CYS A 373 -22.61 -9.83 -3.92
N ALA A 374 -22.77 -9.93 -5.24
CA ALA A 374 -21.66 -10.02 -6.20
C ALA A 374 -21.86 -9.02 -7.35
N ALA A 375 -20.85 -8.18 -7.57
CA ALA A 375 -20.83 -7.20 -8.64
C ALA A 375 -19.65 -7.48 -9.58
N VAL A 376 -19.93 -7.54 -10.89
CA VAL A 376 -18.95 -7.88 -11.92
C VAL A 376 -18.88 -6.77 -12.96
N TYR A 377 -17.67 -6.29 -13.20
CA TYR A 377 -17.41 -5.17 -14.10
C TYR A 377 -16.49 -5.57 -15.24
N ASN A 378 -16.80 -5.08 -16.44
CA ASN A 378 -15.90 -5.12 -17.57
C ASN A 378 -15.04 -3.85 -17.57
N LEU A 379 -13.74 -4.01 -17.36
CA LEU A 379 -12.74 -2.95 -17.26
C LEU A 379 -12.49 -2.23 -18.61
N ASP A 380 -13.00 -2.76 -19.72
CA ASP A 380 -12.95 -2.12 -21.04
C ASP A 380 -14.25 -1.37 -21.39
N SER A 381 -15.17 -1.21 -20.44
CA SER A 381 -16.49 -0.62 -20.70
C SER A 381 -16.84 0.54 -19.75
N ASN A 382 -17.59 1.51 -20.27
CA ASN A 382 -18.27 2.53 -19.46
C ASN A 382 -19.69 2.10 -19.05
N LYS A 383 -20.10 0.88 -19.38
CA LYS A 383 -21.42 0.37 -19.02
C LYS A 383 -21.56 0.33 -17.50
N LEU A 384 -22.53 1.07 -16.99
CA LEU A 384 -22.90 1.04 -15.58
C LEU A 384 -23.67 -0.25 -15.25
N ARG A 385 -23.82 -0.53 -13.94
CA ARG A 385 -24.80 -1.50 -13.47
C ARG A 385 -26.22 -1.07 -13.89
N PRO A 386 -27.21 -1.98 -13.91
CA PRO A 386 -28.59 -1.58 -14.11
C PRO A 386 -28.99 -0.49 -13.11
N ASP A 387 -29.80 0.46 -13.56
CA ASP A 387 -30.31 1.51 -12.68
C ASP A 387 -31.10 0.90 -11.51
N ASN A 388 -30.88 1.43 -10.31
CA ASN A 388 -31.32 0.93 -9.01
C ASN A 388 -30.68 -0.39 -8.53
N TRP A 389 -29.64 -0.90 -9.20
CA TRP A 389 -28.84 -2.01 -8.64
C TRP A 389 -27.71 -1.48 -7.77
N THR A 390 -27.64 -1.97 -6.54
CA THR A 390 -26.46 -1.83 -5.67
C THR A 390 -25.26 -2.58 -6.24
N SER A 391 -24.08 -2.40 -5.64
CA SER A 391 -22.89 -3.21 -5.91
C SER A 391 -22.47 -4.00 -4.67
N ALA A 392 -21.23 -4.50 -4.66
CA ALA A 392 -20.58 -4.94 -3.42
C ALA A 392 -20.41 -3.79 -2.41
N ASP A 393 -20.71 -2.56 -2.83
CA ASP A 393 -20.77 -1.31 -2.10
C ASP A 393 -22.18 -0.69 -2.31
N ALA A 394 -22.49 0.46 -1.71
CA ALA A 394 -23.84 1.00 -1.77
C ALA A 394 -24.23 1.74 -3.07
N ALA A 395 -23.32 2.50 -3.69
CA ALA A 395 -23.68 3.38 -4.82
C ALA A 395 -23.92 2.67 -6.16
N GLY A 396 -23.74 1.34 -6.23
CA GLY A 396 -23.72 0.61 -7.50
C GLY A 396 -22.44 0.85 -8.32
N LEU A 397 -21.40 1.36 -7.66
CA LEU A 397 -20.09 1.65 -8.23
C LEU A 397 -19.11 0.51 -7.97
N ALA A 398 -18.10 0.40 -8.85
CA ALA A 398 -16.93 -0.43 -8.59
C ALA A 398 -16.05 0.23 -7.50
N MET A 399 -15.59 -0.54 -6.52
CA MET A 399 -14.76 -0.06 -5.42
C MET A 399 -13.29 0.12 -5.81
N MET A 400 -12.70 -0.90 -6.46
CA MET A 400 -11.29 -0.93 -6.86
C MET A 400 -10.77 0.33 -7.56
N PRO A 401 -11.47 0.93 -8.56
CA PRO A 401 -10.97 2.15 -9.21
C PRO A 401 -10.95 3.37 -8.29
N GLY A 402 -11.56 3.32 -7.11
CA GLY A 402 -11.55 4.41 -6.12
C GLY A 402 -10.54 4.21 -5.00
N TYR A 403 -9.79 3.11 -4.97
CA TYR A 403 -8.85 2.79 -3.90
C TYR A 403 -7.53 3.55 -4.05
N ILE A 404 -6.98 4.00 -2.91
CA ILE A 404 -5.60 4.45 -2.79
C ILE A 404 -4.68 3.22 -2.71
N ARG A 405 -3.70 3.12 -3.61
CA ARG A 405 -2.81 1.96 -3.72
C ARG A 405 -1.34 2.34 -3.69
N PHE A 406 -0.51 1.47 -3.13
CA PHE A 406 0.92 1.73 -2.99
C PHE A 406 1.62 1.99 -4.34
N ASP A 407 1.28 1.26 -5.40
CA ASP A 407 1.93 1.41 -6.72
C ASP A 407 1.81 2.82 -7.31
N GLU A 408 0.72 3.52 -7.00
CA GLU A 408 0.46 4.91 -7.42
C GLU A 408 1.12 5.93 -6.49
N LEU A 409 1.13 5.64 -5.19
CA LEU A 409 1.83 6.47 -4.22
C LEU A 409 3.34 6.43 -4.44
N ASP A 410 3.89 5.26 -4.75
CA ASP A 410 5.29 5.10 -5.09
C ASP A 410 5.64 5.72 -6.44
N ARG A 411 4.73 5.75 -7.43
CA ARG A 411 4.96 6.56 -8.64
C ARG A 411 4.83 8.06 -8.38
N GLY A 412 4.13 8.45 -7.31
CA GLY A 412 3.84 9.84 -6.97
C GLY A 412 2.67 10.45 -7.76
N LEU A 413 1.80 9.61 -8.34
CA LEU A 413 0.65 10.03 -9.14
C LEU A 413 -0.46 8.99 -9.02
N ILE A 414 -1.65 9.45 -8.63
CA ILE A 414 -2.91 8.74 -8.82
C ILE A 414 -3.61 9.41 -9.99
N ASP A 415 -3.94 8.62 -11.01
CA ASP A 415 -4.53 9.09 -12.27
C ASP A 415 -6.04 8.85 -12.33
N HIS A 416 -6.73 8.79 -11.19
CA HIS A 416 -8.17 8.57 -11.15
C HIS A 416 -8.82 9.26 -9.93
N ALA A 417 -10.15 9.28 -9.92
CA ALA A 417 -10.92 9.73 -8.77
C ALA A 417 -10.80 8.74 -7.62
N LEU A 418 -10.93 9.24 -6.40
CA LEU A 418 -11.02 8.41 -5.21
C LEU A 418 -12.47 8.12 -4.85
N ARG A 419 -12.73 7.04 -4.12
CA ARG A 419 -14.03 6.85 -3.45
C ARG A 419 -14.00 7.50 -2.07
N MET A 420 -15.15 7.98 -1.63
CA MET A 420 -15.36 8.42 -0.25
C MET A 420 -16.65 7.90 0.34
N THR A 421 -16.72 7.84 1.66
CA THR A 421 -17.95 7.59 2.41
C THR A 421 -18.42 8.86 3.14
N VAL A 422 -19.72 8.92 3.44
CA VAL A 422 -20.37 10.00 4.19
C VAL A 422 -21.45 9.44 5.11
N ALA A 423 -21.66 9.98 6.29
CA ALA A 423 -22.57 9.41 7.28
C ALA A 423 -24.03 9.39 6.81
N LYS A 424 -24.43 10.36 5.98
CA LYS A 424 -25.80 10.50 5.49
C LYS A 424 -25.83 10.86 4.02
N THR A 425 -26.61 10.12 3.26
CA THR A 425 -27.02 10.48 1.91
C THR A 425 -28.54 10.62 1.83
N ARG A 426 -29.00 11.41 0.87
CA ARG A 426 -30.43 11.51 0.51
C ARG A 426 -30.83 10.32 -0.40
N PRO A 427 -32.12 9.98 -0.53
CA PRO A 427 -32.58 8.85 -1.34
C PRO A 427 -32.53 9.18 -2.85
N GLU A 428 -31.34 9.49 -3.34
CA GLU A 428 -31.05 9.87 -4.72
C GLU A 428 -29.64 9.40 -5.09
N HIS A 429 -29.47 8.99 -6.34
CA HIS A 429 -28.17 8.75 -6.97
C HIS A 429 -28.05 9.57 -8.25
N ILE A 430 -26.84 10.03 -8.52
CA ILE A 430 -26.48 10.77 -9.73
C ILE A 430 -25.30 10.10 -10.41
N TYR A 431 -25.15 10.31 -11.72
CA TYR A 431 -24.08 9.69 -12.49
C TYR A 431 -22.69 9.93 -11.84
N PRO A 432 -21.84 8.89 -11.72
CA PRO A 432 -21.97 7.55 -12.30
C PRO A 432 -22.68 6.51 -11.42
N ALA A 433 -23.19 6.88 -10.24
CA ALA A 433 -23.87 5.94 -9.36
C ALA A 433 -25.19 5.45 -9.97
N THR A 434 -25.59 4.23 -9.61
CA THR A 434 -26.83 3.58 -10.05
C THR A 434 -27.75 3.26 -8.89
N HIS A 435 -27.33 3.48 -7.65
CA HIS A 435 -28.12 3.15 -6.46
C HIS A 435 -27.84 4.10 -5.30
N HIS A 436 -28.77 4.17 -4.35
CA HIS A 436 -28.66 4.96 -3.12
C HIS A 436 -29.01 4.11 -1.89
N ALA A 437 -28.32 4.34 -0.77
CA ALA A 437 -28.59 3.64 0.49
C ALA A 437 -29.19 4.53 1.58
N GLY A 438 -29.11 5.86 1.43
CA GLY A 438 -29.54 6.80 2.45
C GLY A 438 -31.02 7.17 2.40
N LEU A 439 -31.56 7.57 3.55
CA LEU A 439 -32.96 8.00 3.73
C LEU A 439 -33.05 9.45 4.25
N SER A 440 -31.97 10.22 4.17
CA SER A 440 -31.96 11.60 4.67
C SER A 440 -32.98 12.45 3.93
N LYS A 441 -33.77 13.22 4.68
CA LYS A 441 -34.73 14.18 4.12
C LYS A 441 -34.14 15.58 3.95
N ASP A 442 -32.92 15.80 4.42
CA ASP A 442 -32.22 17.06 4.19
C ASP A 442 -31.80 17.12 2.71
N PRO A 443 -32.29 18.10 1.93
CA PRO A 443 -31.94 18.23 0.52
C PRO A 443 -30.45 18.50 0.30
N PHE A 444 -29.71 18.92 1.33
CA PHE A 444 -28.27 19.17 1.25
C PHE A 444 -27.41 17.98 1.67
N SER A 445 -28.00 16.90 2.18
CA SER A 445 -27.26 15.63 2.29
C SER A 445 -26.81 15.21 0.88
N PRO A 446 -25.56 14.75 0.69
CA PRO A 446 -25.06 14.34 -0.62
C PRO A 446 -25.90 13.19 -1.22
N ALA A 447 -25.95 13.12 -2.55
CA ALA A 447 -26.43 11.94 -3.27
C ALA A 447 -25.27 10.95 -3.47
N MET A 448 -25.59 9.66 -3.65
CA MET A 448 -24.59 8.73 -4.19
C MET A 448 -24.14 9.20 -5.57
N GLY A 449 -22.84 9.08 -5.87
CA GLY A 449 -22.24 9.59 -7.09
C GLY A 449 -21.87 11.07 -7.07
N GLN A 450 -22.23 11.81 -6.00
CA GLN A 450 -21.82 13.22 -5.86
C GLN A 450 -20.31 13.35 -5.87
N ARG A 451 -19.82 14.29 -6.69
CA ARG A 451 -18.38 14.53 -6.88
C ARG A 451 -17.93 15.77 -6.12
N LEU A 452 -16.85 15.61 -5.36
CA LEU A 452 -16.19 16.68 -4.61
C LEU A 452 -14.74 16.79 -5.08
N ARG A 453 -14.16 17.99 -5.05
CA ARG A 453 -12.73 18.19 -5.31
C ARG A 453 -12.08 19.01 -4.21
N LEU A 454 -10.79 18.78 -4.01
CA LEU A 454 -9.96 19.67 -3.19
C LEU A 454 -9.80 20.99 -3.95
N LYS A 455 -9.95 22.11 -3.25
CA LYS A 455 -9.82 23.44 -3.87
C LYS A 455 -8.40 23.62 -4.45
N PRO A 456 -8.27 24.25 -5.62
CA PRO A 456 -6.95 24.52 -6.21
C PRO A 456 -6.10 25.51 -5.38
N THR A 457 -6.73 26.24 -4.43
CA THR A 457 -6.05 27.18 -3.53
C THR A 457 -5.36 26.49 -2.35
N VAL A 458 -5.62 25.21 -2.11
CA VAL A 458 -4.96 24.45 -1.05
C VAL A 458 -3.52 24.16 -1.49
N ASP A 459 -2.56 24.65 -0.71
CA ASP A 459 -1.14 24.45 -0.98
C ASP A 459 -0.70 23.05 -0.58
N VAL A 460 -0.46 22.20 -1.58
CA VAL A 460 0.01 20.83 -1.42
C VAL A 460 1.52 20.70 -1.67
N SER A 461 2.23 21.82 -1.90
CA SER A 461 3.66 21.80 -2.29
C SER A 461 4.55 21.20 -1.20
N LYS A 462 4.15 21.36 0.07
CA LYS A 462 4.88 20.88 1.25
C LYS A 462 4.58 19.43 1.60
N PHE A 463 3.58 18.81 0.95
CA PHE A 463 3.23 17.42 1.24
C PHE A 463 4.34 16.48 0.78
N THR A 464 4.51 15.40 1.53
CA THR A 464 5.36 14.27 1.15
C THR A 464 4.88 13.66 -0.17
N LYS A 465 5.75 12.89 -0.85
CA LYS A 465 5.45 12.34 -2.18
C LYS A 465 4.09 11.60 -2.23
N GLN A 466 3.82 10.75 -1.24
CA GLN A 466 2.58 9.97 -1.20
C GLN A 466 1.36 10.87 -0.89
N ALA A 467 1.45 11.75 0.11
CA ALA A 467 0.37 12.67 0.46
C ALA A 467 0.04 13.63 -0.70
N LYS A 468 1.08 14.11 -1.40
CA LYS A 468 0.95 14.96 -2.58
C LYS A 468 0.29 14.23 -3.74
N ALA A 469 0.60 12.96 -3.99
CA ALA A 469 -0.05 12.17 -5.02
C ALA A 469 -1.58 12.12 -4.81
N ILE A 470 -2.01 11.91 -3.56
CA ILE A 470 -3.42 11.87 -3.19
C ILE A 470 -4.06 13.26 -3.28
N ALA A 471 -3.42 14.29 -2.72
CA ALA A 471 -3.98 15.64 -2.73
C ALA A 471 -4.10 16.22 -4.15
N VAL A 472 -3.13 15.94 -5.03
CA VAL A 472 -3.20 16.31 -6.45
C VAL A 472 -4.31 15.55 -7.17
N ALA A 473 -4.51 14.26 -6.88
CA ALA A 473 -5.64 13.51 -7.43
C ALA A 473 -6.97 14.08 -6.95
N LEU A 474 -7.09 14.48 -5.68
CA LEU A 474 -8.27 15.16 -5.15
C LEU A 474 -8.51 16.54 -5.80
N GLN A 475 -7.47 17.26 -6.21
CA GLN A 475 -7.63 18.52 -6.97
C GLN A 475 -8.08 18.26 -8.41
N LYS A 476 -7.51 17.24 -9.07
CA LYS A 476 -7.70 16.98 -10.49
C LYS A 476 -8.93 16.14 -10.80
N TYR A 477 -9.03 14.98 -10.16
CA TYR A 477 -10.13 14.02 -10.34
C TYR A 477 -11.15 14.10 -9.21
N GLY A 478 -10.76 14.55 -8.02
CA GLY A 478 -11.64 14.59 -6.86
C GLY A 478 -12.01 13.21 -6.34
N MET A 479 -13.13 13.16 -5.65
CA MET A 479 -13.67 11.95 -5.04
C MET A 479 -15.17 11.83 -5.22
N ILE A 480 -15.66 10.59 -5.27
CA ILE A 480 -17.06 10.22 -5.49
C ILE A 480 -17.64 9.67 -4.19
N VAL A 481 -18.80 10.19 -3.78
CA VAL A 481 -19.60 9.60 -2.69
C VAL A 481 -20.09 8.22 -3.13
N ALA A 482 -19.54 7.17 -2.52
CA ALA A 482 -19.79 5.78 -2.92
C ALA A 482 -20.58 4.99 -1.87
N ASP A 483 -20.57 5.42 -0.61
CA ASP A 483 -21.20 4.68 0.49
C ASP A 483 -21.61 5.56 1.67
N ASN A 484 -22.43 4.99 2.56
CA ASN A 484 -22.71 5.50 3.87
C ASN A 484 -21.74 4.93 4.92
N GLY A 485 -20.89 5.79 5.47
CA GLY A 485 -19.84 5.40 6.41
C GLY A 485 -19.34 6.60 7.23
N THR A 486 -18.05 6.65 7.52
CA THR A 486 -17.46 7.80 8.20
C THR A 486 -17.43 9.03 7.30
N ASP A 487 -17.84 10.20 7.81
CA ASP A 487 -17.72 11.44 7.03
C ASP A 487 -16.26 11.69 6.61
N TRP A 488 -16.08 12.06 5.33
CA TRP A 488 -14.78 12.37 4.75
C TRP A 488 -13.75 11.22 4.75
N ALA A 489 -14.20 9.97 4.82
CA ALA A 489 -13.30 8.82 4.72
C ALA A 489 -12.97 8.50 3.27
N LEU A 490 -11.67 8.43 2.97
CA LEU A 490 -11.11 7.81 1.77
C LEU A 490 -10.76 6.35 2.07
N CYS A 491 -10.61 5.54 1.02
CA CYS A 491 -10.29 4.11 1.20
C CYS A 491 -8.92 3.77 0.63
N ALA A 492 -8.10 3.08 1.43
CA ALA A 492 -6.77 2.62 1.06
C ALA A 492 -6.63 1.11 1.26
N THR A 493 -5.81 0.48 0.43
CA THR A 493 -5.33 -0.88 0.69
C THR A 493 -4.56 -0.92 2.00
N ASP A 494 -4.68 -1.99 2.79
CA ASP A 494 -3.92 -2.20 4.03
C ASP A 494 -2.50 -2.69 3.71
N ASP A 495 -1.75 -1.85 3.00
CA ASP A 495 -0.38 -2.12 2.56
C ASP A 495 0.59 -1.34 3.45
N LYS A 496 1.42 -2.05 4.21
CA LYS A 496 2.46 -1.48 5.10
C LYS A 496 3.45 -0.55 4.40
N ARG A 497 3.54 -0.61 3.08
CA ARG A 497 4.41 0.25 2.27
C ARG A 497 3.81 1.65 2.07
N ILE A 498 2.51 1.83 2.34
CA ILE A 498 1.86 3.14 2.42
C ILE A 498 2.29 3.82 3.73
N ASP A 499 2.85 5.02 3.60
CA ASP A 499 3.38 5.78 4.73
C ASP A 499 2.24 6.34 5.59
N THR A 500 2.15 5.87 6.83
CA THR A 500 1.18 6.40 7.80
C THR A 500 1.34 7.90 8.08
N GLY A 501 2.57 8.44 7.94
CA GLY A 501 2.83 9.88 8.02
C GLY A 501 2.17 10.64 6.89
N ALA A 502 2.23 10.11 5.67
CA ALA A 502 1.53 10.68 4.52
C ALA A 502 0.00 10.69 4.71
N MET A 503 -0.58 9.63 5.31
CA MET A 503 -2.01 9.64 5.61
C MET A 503 -2.37 10.65 6.72
N ARG A 504 -1.49 10.87 7.70
CA ARG A 504 -1.67 11.93 8.71
C ARG A 504 -1.62 13.33 8.11
N GLU A 505 -0.79 13.56 7.09
CA GLU A 505 -0.79 14.82 6.33
C GLU A 505 -2.13 15.06 5.63
N LEU A 506 -2.78 14.02 5.11
CA LEU A 506 -4.12 14.16 4.53
C LEU A 506 -5.20 14.45 5.57
N MET A 507 -5.05 13.92 6.78
CA MET A 507 -5.95 14.19 7.90
C MET A 507 -5.90 15.66 8.37
N VAL A 508 -5.02 16.51 7.83
CA VAL A 508 -5.09 17.97 8.08
C VAL A 508 -6.14 18.65 7.22
N LEU A 509 -6.50 18.05 6.08
CA LEU A 509 -7.53 18.58 5.19
C LEU A 509 -8.89 18.46 5.86
N ALA A 510 -9.66 19.54 5.87
CA ALA A 510 -11.01 19.58 6.41
C ALA A 510 -12.04 19.74 5.29
N GLY A 511 -13.31 19.47 5.57
CA GLY A 511 -14.38 19.66 4.59
C GLY A 511 -14.39 21.04 3.91
N ASP A 512 -14.01 22.09 4.63
CA ASP A 512 -13.87 23.46 4.11
C ASP A 512 -12.79 23.62 3.04
N ASP A 513 -11.86 22.69 2.90
CA ASP A 513 -10.87 22.67 1.83
C ASP A 513 -11.45 22.12 0.52
N PHE A 514 -12.66 21.56 0.57
CA PHE A 514 -13.31 20.93 -0.57
C PHE A 514 -14.47 21.77 -1.13
N GLU A 515 -14.86 21.44 -2.35
CA GLU A 515 -16.04 21.96 -3.00
C GLU A 515 -16.73 20.88 -3.83
N VAL A 516 -18.05 20.94 -3.85
CA VAL A 516 -18.89 20.08 -4.69
C VAL A 516 -18.88 20.66 -6.09
N ILE A 517 -18.65 19.81 -7.10
CA ILE A 517 -18.66 20.23 -8.50
C ILE A 517 -19.97 19.87 -9.19
N VAL A 518 -20.26 20.55 -10.29
CA VAL A 518 -21.35 20.14 -11.20
C VAL A 518 -20.91 18.89 -11.95
N THR A 519 -21.52 17.75 -11.61
CA THR A 519 -21.25 16.46 -12.23
C THR A 519 -21.76 16.43 -13.67
N THR A 520 -21.09 15.63 -14.49
CA THR A 520 -21.55 15.28 -15.84
C THR A 520 -22.59 14.19 -15.83
N GLY A 521 -23.46 14.19 -16.84
CA GLY A 521 -24.22 13.00 -17.24
C GLY A 521 -23.39 11.96 -18.00
N GLU A 522 -24.04 10.82 -18.27
CA GLU A 522 -23.48 9.67 -19.00
C GLU A 522 -22.96 10.03 -20.40
N LYS A 523 -23.59 11.02 -21.06
CA LYS A 523 -23.26 11.49 -22.41
C LYS A 523 -22.55 12.86 -22.42
N GLU A 524 -22.04 13.30 -21.28
CA GLU A 524 -21.41 14.60 -21.12
C GLU A 524 -19.91 14.49 -20.83
N GLY A 525 -19.22 15.63 -20.83
CA GLY A 525 -17.79 15.68 -20.53
C GLY A 525 -16.94 14.90 -21.53
N PRO A 526 -15.97 14.07 -21.09
CA PRO A 526 -15.11 13.32 -22.00
C PRO A 526 -15.89 12.27 -22.84
N ARG A 527 -17.12 11.93 -22.45
CA ARG A 527 -17.99 10.96 -23.15
C ARG A 527 -18.85 11.58 -24.25
N ALA A 528 -18.95 12.91 -24.32
CA ALA A 528 -19.79 13.60 -25.30
C ALA A 528 -19.35 13.41 -26.76
N ARG A 529 -18.14 12.87 -26.99
CA ARG A 529 -17.52 12.72 -28.32
C ARG A 529 -17.69 11.32 -28.93
N LYS A 530 -18.50 10.44 -28.33
CA LYS A 530 -18.75 9.08 -28.83
C LYS A 530 -20.07 8.95 -29.57
#